data_AF-A0A6N9V3C2-F1
#
_entry.id   AF-A0A6N9V3C2-F1
#
_cell.length_a   1.000
_cell.length_b   1.000
_cell.length_c   1.000
_cell.angle_alpha   90.00
_cell.angle_beta   90.00
_cell.angle_gamma   90.00
#
_symmetry.space_group_name_H-M   'P 1'
#
loop_
_entity.id
_entity.type
_entity.pdbx_description
1 polymer ?
#
loop_
_entity_poly.entity_id
_entity_poly.type
_entity_poly.pdbx_seq_one_letter_code
_entity_poly.pdbx_strand_id
1 'polypeptide(L)'
;GFLNLTLSDAAITRNLAARAADPARLGVPLAEAPGTTVIDYAQPNVAKEMHVGHLRSAVIGDAVVRMLEFTGEQVVRRHHIGDW
;
A
#
# COMPACT_ATOMS: atom_id res chain seq x y z
N GLY A 1 -31.34 -16.38 -1.78
CA GLY A 1 -31.16 -16.62 -0.33
C GLY A 1 -29.72 -16.33 0.04
N PHE A 2 -29.43 -16.01 1.30
CA PHE A 2 -28.07 -15.69 1.77
C PHE A 2 -27.54 -16.79 2.70
N LEU A 3 -26.22 -17.00 2.67
CA LEU A 3 -25.48 -17.78 3.66
C LEU A 3 -24.75 -16.80 4.58
N ASN A 4 -25.12 -16.79 5.86
CA ASN A 4 -24.47 -15.98 6.87
C ASN A 4 -23.49 -16.86 7.67
N LEU A 5 -22.27 -16.36 7.88
CA LEU A 5 -21.23 -17.02 8.68
C LEU A 5 -20.94 -16.16 9.91
N THR A 6 -20.86 -16.80 11.08
CA THR A 6 -20.46 -16.14 12.34
C THR A 6 -19.19 -16.80 12.86
N LEU A 7 -18.16 -16.00 13.15
CA LEU A 7 -16.93 -16.47 13.77
C LEU A 7 -17.09 -16.52 15.28
N SER A 8 -16.43 -17.47 15.94
CA SER A 8 -16.39 -17.50 17.41
C SER A 8 -15.49 -16.39 17.96
N ASP A 9 -15.85 -15.83 19.12
CA ASP A 9 -15.02 -14.86 19.85
C ASP A 9 -13.60 -15.39 20.10
N ALA A 10 -13.51 -16.69 20.38
CA ALA A 10 -12.23 -17.37 20.58
C ALA A 10 -11.34 -17.33 19.32
N ALA A 11 -11.92 -17.38 18.12
CA ALA A 11 -11.15 -17.24 16.88
C ALA A 11 -10.65 -15.81 16.67
N ILE A 12 -11.49 -14.82 16.95
CA ILE A 12 -11.15 -13.39 16.83
C ILE A 12 -10.03 -13.02 17.82
N THR A 13 -10.21 -13.37 19.09
CA THR A 13 -9.25 -13.05 20.16
C THR A 13 -7.89 -13.72 19.96
N ARG A 14 -7.85 -14.99 19.53
CA ARG A 14 -6.59 -15.66 19.17
C ARG A 14 -5.88 -14.98 18.00
N ASN A 15 -6.62 -14.58 16.96
CA ASN A 15 -6.02 -13.87 15.83
C ASN A 15 -5.44 -12.52 16.29
N LEU A 16 -6.22 -11.73 17.03
CA LEU A 16 -5.77 -10.43 17.56
C LEU A 16 -4.51 -10.57 18.42
N ALA A 17 -4.46 -11.55 19.33
CA ALA A 17 -3.29 -11.80 20.16
C ALA A 17 -2.05 -12.15 19.31
N ALA A 18 -2.22 -12.97 18.27
CA ALA A 18 -1.15 -13.30 17.33
C ALA A 18 -0.66 -12.07 16.55
N ARG A 19 -1.55 -11.14 16.19
CA ARG A 19 -1.16 -9.86 15.54
C ARG A 19 -0.43 -8.93 16.50
N ALA A 20 -0.90 -8.81 17.74
CA ALA A 20 -0.27 -7.98 18.77
C ALA A 20 1.15 -8.47 19.13
N ALA A 21 1.40 -9.78 19.01
CA ALA A 21 2.73 -10.37 19.19
C ALA A 21 3.71 -10.08 18.04
N ASP A 22 3.24 -9.51 16.92
CA ASP A 22 4.03 -9.07 15.77
C ASP A 22 3.80 -7.58 15.49
N PRO A 23 4.33 -6.67 16.32
CA PRO A 23 4.05 -5.24 16.19
C PRO A 23 4.64 -4.62 14.92
N ALA A 24 5.62 -5.28 14.29
CA ALA A 24 6.26 -4.77 13.08
C ALA A 24 5.43 -5.04 11.83
N ARG A 25 4.77 -6.21 11.73
CA ARG A 25 4.06 -6.60 10.51
C ARG A 25 2.58 -6.90 10.72
N LEU A 26 2.10 -6.98 11.95
CA LEU A 26 0.72 -7.33 12.30
C LEU A 26 0.25 -8.56 11.52
N GLY A 27 1.11 -9.58 11.42
CA GLY A 27 0.83 -10.84 10.74
C GLY A 27 0.64 -10.75 9.22
N VAL A 28 1.03 -9.65 8.59
CA VAL A 28 1.08 -9.53 7.13
C VAL A 28 2.33 -10.25 6.62
N PRO A 29 2.19 -11.35 5.85
CA PRO A 29 3.33 -12.09 5.34
C PRO A 29 4.08 -11.28 4.28
N LEU A 30 5.32 -11.68 4.01
CA LEU A 30 6.01 -11.28 2.78
C LEU A 30 5.41 -12.05 1.60
N ALA A 31 5.45 -11.45 0.41
CA ALA A 31 5.16 -12.16 -0.82
C ALA A 31 6.14 -13.33 -0.98
N GLU A 32 5.64 -14.50 -1.41
CA GLU A 32 6.46 -15.70 -1.61
C GLU A 32 7.50 -15.51 -2.73
N ALA A 33 7.16 -14.72 -3.74
CA ALA A 33 8.02 -14.35 -4.86
C ALA A 33 7.94 -12.83 -5.10
N PRO A 34 8.67 -12.00 -4.34
CA PRO A 34 8.61 -10.56 -4.48
C PRO A 34 9.24 -10.12 -5.81
N GLY A 35 8.52 -9.27 -6.54
CA GLY A 35 8.95 -8.72 -7.81
C GLY A 35 9.66 -7.37 -7.67
N THR A 36 9.94 -6.78 -8.83
CA THR A 36 10.28 -5.36 -8.97
C THR A 36 9.14 -4.66 -9.67
N THR A 37 8.52 -3.69 -9.01
CA THR A 37 7.39 -2.92 -9.54
C THR A 37 7.78 -1.47 -9.75
N VAL A 38 7.44 -0.92 -10.92
CA VAL A 38 7.64 0.51 -11.23
C VAL A 38 6.32 1.24 -10.97
N ILE A 39 6.36 2.28 -10.14
CA ILE A 39 5.20 3.16 -9.88
C ILE A 39 5.56 4.57 -10.30
N ASP A 40 4.88 5.07 -11.34
CA ASP A 40 4.94 6.46 -11.76
C ASP A 40 3.73 7.24 -11.23
N TYR A 41 3.97 8.31 -10.48
CA TYR A 41 2.93 9.05 -9.77
C TYR A 41 3.29 10.52 -9.57
N ALA A 42 2.32 11.33 -9.12
CA ALA A 42 2.35 12.78 -9.02
C ALA A 42 2.43 13.53 -10.38
N GLN A 43 3.37 13.17 -11.26
CA GLN A 43 3.57 13.68 -12.63
C GLN A 43 3.24 15.18 -12.80
N PRO A 44 3.95 16.09 -12.09
CA PRO A 44 3.67 17.50 -12.19
C PRO A 44 4.07 18.04 -13.57
N ASN A 45 3.32 19.02 -14.06
CA ASN A 45 3.70 19.79 -15.23
C ASN A 45 4.55 20.98 -14.78
N VAL A 46 5.79 21.09 -15.25
CA VAL A 46 6.74 22.15 -14.84
C VAL A 46 6.29 23.56 -15.24
N ALA A 47 5.38 23.68 -16.22
CA ALA A 47 4.80 24.94 -16.64
C ALA A 47 3.62 25.39 -15.75
N LYS A 48 3.26 24.64 -14.70
CA LYS A 48 2.15 24.97 -13.79
C LYS A 48 2.58 24.88 -12.33
N GLU A 49 2.03 25.78 -11.52
CA GLU A 49 2.22 25.74 -10.07
C GLU A 49 1.55 24.51 -9.44
N MET A 50 2.20 23.98 -8.41
CA MET A 50 1.66 22.89 -7.61
C MET A 50 0.51 23.39 -6.72
N HIS A 51 -0.70 22.93 -7.00
CA HIS A 51 -1.88 23.13 -6.14
C HIS A 51 -2.36 21.82 -5.48
N VAL A 52 -3.33 21.93 -4.58
CA VAL A 52 -3.93 20.82 -3.79
C VAL A 52 -4.40 19.63 -4.64
N GLY A 53 -4.73 19.85 -5.90
CA GLY A 53 -5.15 18.79 -6.83
C GLY A 53 -4.06 17.75 -7.08
N HIS A 54 -2.78 18.15 -7.04
CA HIS A 54 -1.65 17.24 -7.22
C HIS A 54 -1.45 16.30 -6.03
N LEU A 55 -1.97 16.65 -4.84
CA LEU A 55 -1.91 15.77 -3.67
C LEU A 55 -2.61 14.44 -3.92
N ARG A 56 -3.64 14.41 -4.77
CA ARG A 56 -4.37 13.17 -5.07
C ARG A 56 -3.44 12.09 -5.62
N SER A 57 -2.74 12.38 -6.71
CA SER A 57 -1.84 11.41 -7.35
C SER A 57 -0.63 11.12 -6.46
N ALA A 58 -0.08 12.16 -5.81
CA ALA A 58 1.05 12.02 -4.90
C ALA A 58 0.75 11.07 -3.73
N VAL A 59 -0.36 11.27 -3.02
CA VAL A 59 -0.74 10.48 -1.84
C VAL A 59 -1.15 9.06 -2.22
N ILE A 60 -1.91 8.88 -3.31
CA ILE A 60 -2.30 7.54 -3.76
C ILE A 60 -1.07 6.73 -4.17
N GLY A 61 -0.17 7.33 -4.95
CA GLY A 61 1.05 6.66 -5.38
C GLY A 61 1.95 6.28 -4.21
N ASP A 62 2.17 7.20 -3.25
CA ASP A 62 2.95 6.90 -2.05
C ASP A 62 2.32 5.79 -1.20
N ALA A 63 1.00 5.79 -1.04
CA ALA A 63 0.29 4.73 -0.32
C ALA A 63 0.50 3.36 -0.99
N VAL A 64 0.39 3.27 -2.32
CA VAL A 64 0.61 2.03 -3.08
C VAL A 64 2.05 1.55 -2.93
N VAL A 65 3.02 2.44 -3.08
CA VAL A 65 4.44 2.13 -2.89
C VAL A 65 4.70 1.54 -1.51
N ARG A 66 4.19 2.19 -0.46
CA ARG A 66 4.34 1.71 0.92
C ARG A 66 3.72 0.34 1.13
N MET A 67 2.55 0.08 0.55
CA MET A 67 1.90 -1.23 0.63
C MET A 67 2.74 -2.33 -0.03
N LEU A 68 3.27 -2.07 -1.24
CA LEU A 68 4.08 -3.03 -1.98
C LEU A 68 5.42 -3.33 -1.30
N GLU A 69 6.12 -2.31 -0.83
CA GLU A 69 7.37 -2.48 -0.06
C GLU A 69 7.13 -3.21 1.25
N PHE A 70 6.01 -2.92 1.93
CA PHE A 70 5.65 -3.63 3.16
C PHE A 70 5.44 -5.14 2.91
N THR A 71 4.89 -5.51 1.75
CA THR A 71 4.78 -6.91 1.31
C THR A 71 6.07 -7.50 0.73
N GLY A 72 7.17 -6.73 0.65
CA GLY A 72 8.50 -7.21 0.28
C GLY A 72 8.92 -6.95 -1.16
N GLU A 73 8.12 -6.25 -1.96
CA GLU A 73 8.52 -5.90 -3.32
C GLU A 73 9.59 -4.79 -3.36
N GLN A 74 10.45 -4.84 -4.37
CA GLN A 74 11.30 -3.69 -4.70
C GLN A 74 10.52 -2.71 -5.55
N VAL A 75 10.27 -1.50 -5.04
CA VAL A 75 9.49 -0.50 -5.77
C VAL A 75 10.38 0.60 -6.34
N VAL A 76 10.40 0.71 -7.67
CA VAL A 76 11.05 1.81 -8.39
C VAL A 76 10.06 2.95 -8.54
N ARG A 77 10.22 3.99 -7.71
CA ARG A 77 9.42 5.20 -7.75
C ARG A 77 9.86 6.08 -8.93
N ARG A 78 8.90 6.55 -9.73
CA ARG A 78 9.13 7.48 -10.83
C ARG A 78 8.20 8.68 -10.73
N HIS A 79 8.71 9.79 -11.21
CA HIS A 79 7.95 11.00 -11.50
C HIS A 79 8.26 11.35 -12.95
N HIS A 80 7.38 10.96 -13.87
CA HIS A 80 7.46 11.46 -15.23
C HIS A 80 6.92 12.87 -15.25
N ILE A 81 7.85 13.82 -15.24
CA ILE A 81 7.55 15.24 -15.23
C ILE A 81 7.05 15.61 -16.62
N GLY A 82 5.98 16.41 -16.70
CA GLY A 82 5.51 16.93 -17.98
C GLY A 82 6.40 18.09 -18.44
N ASP A 83 7.61 17.78 -18.88
CA ASP A 83 8.62 18.74 -19.33
C ASP A 83 8.92 18.67 -20.84
N TRP A 84 8.49 17.61 -21.56
CA TRP A 84 8.43 17.50 -23.03
C TRP A 84 7.71 16.23 -23.50
#